data_AF-A0A1I2R4Z6-F1
#
_entry.id   AF-A0A1I2R4Z6-F1
#
_cell.length_a   1.000
_cell.length_b   1.000
_cell.length_c   1.000
_cell.angle_alpha   90.00
_cell.angle_beta   90.00
_cell.angle_gamma   90.00
#
_symmetry.space_group_name_H-M   'P 1'
#
loop_
_entity.id
_entity.type
_entity.pdbx_description
1 polymer ?
#
loop_
_entity_poly.entity_id
_entity_poly.type
_entity_poly.pdbx_seq_one_letter_code
_entity_poly.pdbx_strand_id
1 'polypeptide(L)'
;MLGDSLSYPLNSDDRIATILIGGLLSVLGVLVIPAFVIQGYLVRVLRGAAKGEPAAPSFTDWGDLIVDGIKLFVVNLAYGLLIAIPMAVFSFALFVPVSVSSNGGSPQPSAAVGIVAVVGGLLLLVFALLVAYVLPAAMTNFAVEDSLGAAFDFSTIWSGATTSEYFVGWVLAIVVGVVGGLVGSALSVVLVGIFVLFYVQVVSYYLFGRGFTEGLSEKRRAAAETNV
;
A
#
# COMPACT_ATOMS: atom_id res chain seq x y z
N MET A 1 -1.81 4.44 19.41
CA MET A 1 -1.43 4.28 17.99
C MET A 1 0.04 4.01 17.79
N LEU A 2 0.96 4.97 17.95
CA LEU A 2 2.39 4.75 17.66
C LEU A 2 3.08 3.75 18.58
N GLY A 3 2.83 3.81 19.90
CA GLY A 3 3.35 2.82 20.85
C GLY A 3 2.82 1.42 20.54
N ASP A 4 1.51 1.32 20.31
CA ASP A 4 0.84 0.06 19.96
C ASP A 4 1.41 -0.53 18.67
N SER A 5 1.59 0.29 17.62
CA SER A 5 2.08 -0.17 16.31
C SER A 5 3.51 -0.70 16.38
N LEU A 6 4.38 -0.11 17.21
CA LEU A 6 5.74 -0.62 17.43
C LEU A 6 5.77 -1.89 18.29
N SER A 7 4.87 -1.99 19.26
CA SER A 7 4.73 -3.18 20.10
C SER A 7 4.00 -4.34 19.41
N TYR A 8 3.25 -4.07 18.35
CA TYR A 8 2.38 -5.03 17.69
C TYR A 8 3.10 -6.28 17.16
N PRO A 9 4.23 -6.16 16.41
CA PRO A 9 5.00 -7.34 16.00
C PRO A 9 5.71 -8.02 17.17
N LEU A 10 5.94 -7.30 18.28
CA LEU A 10 6.61 -7.80 19.48
C LEU A 10 5.67 -8.52 20.45
N ASN A 11 4.36 -8.40 20.28
CA ASN A 11 3.35 -9.02 21.16
C ASN A 11 2.86 -10.39 20.67
N SER A 12 3.34 -10.91 19.53
CA SER A 12 2.97 -12.28 19.12
C SER A 12 3.58 -13.33 20.06
N ASP A 13 2.94 -14.49 20.20
CA ASP A 13 3.51 -15.63 20.93
C ASP A 13 4.71 -16.24 20.18
N ASP A 14 4.83 -15.96 18.88
CA ASP A 14 5.81 -16.51 17.93
C ASP A 14 6.75 -15.44 17.35
N ARG A 15 7.17 -14.47 18.18
CA ARG A 15 7.94 -13.25 17.80
C ARG A 15 9.13 -13.53 16.88
N ILE A 16 9.90 -14.53 17.26
CA ILE A 16 11.11 -14.94 16.55
C ILE A 16 10.73 -15.59 15.23
N ALA A 17 9.68 -16.42 15.19
CA ALA A 17 9.18 -17.04 13.97
C ALA A 17 8.57 -16.00 13.02
N THR A 18 7.79 -15.03 13.49
CA THR A 18 7.24 -13.97 12.63
C THR A 18 8.34 -13.15 11.95
N ILE A 19 9.36 -12.75 12.70
CA ILE A 19 10.46 -11.95 12.15
C ILE A 19 11.39 -12.82 11.29
N LEU A 20 11.79 -14.01 11.74
CA LEU A 20 12.67 -14.90 10.97
C LEU A 20 12.00 -15.45 9.72
N ILE A 21 10.77 -15.95 9.82
CA ILE A 21 10.03 -16.50 8.68
C ILE A 21 9.69 -15.37 7.71
N GLY A 22 9.21 -14.22 8.19
CA GLY A 22 8.94 -13.06 7.33
C GLY A 22 10.18 -12.55 6.60
N GLY A 23 11.32 -12.42 7.30
CA GLY A 23 12.58 -12.00 6.68
C GLY A 23 13.19 -13.06 5.76
N LEU A 24 13.12 -14.35 6.12
CA LEU A 24 13.60 -15.45 5.29
C LEU A 24 12.75 -15.63 4.03
N LEU A 25 11.42 -15.50 4.15
CA LEU A 25 10.51 -15.49 3.01
C LEU A 25 10.76 -14.25 2.13
N SER A 26 11.17 -13.11 2.69
CA SER A 26 11.51 -11.92 1.91
C SER A 26 12.77 -12.14 1.07
N VAL A 27 13.78 -12.83 1.63
CA VAL A 27 14.97 -13.28 0.88
C VAL A 27 14.58 -14.31 -0.19
N LEU A 28 13.69 -15.25 0.16
CA LEU A 28 13.17 -16.25 -0.76
C LEU A 28 12.09 -15.69 -1.72
N GLY A 29 11.73 -14.42 -1.64
CA GLY A 29 10.73 -13.76 -2.50
C GLY A 29 11.11 -13.73 -3.98
N VAL A 30 12.38 -14.02 -4.30
CA VAL A 30 12.83 -14.36 -5.67
C VAL A 30 12.08 -15.58 -6.22
N LEU A 31 11.68 -16.49 -5.36
CA LEU A 31 10.73 -17.56 -5.68
C LEU A 31 9.33 -16.93 -5.57
N VAL A 32 8.60 -16.92 -6.68
CA VAL A 32 7.27 -16.30 -6.83
C VAL A 32 6.29 -16.70 -5.70
N ILE A 33 6.42 -17.90 -5.13
CA ILE A 33 5.53 -18.45 -4.09
C ILE A 33 5.69 -17.73 -2.73
N PRO A 34 6.88 -17.62 -2.11
CA PRO A 34 7.12 -16.83 -0.90
C PRO A 34 6.57 -15.40 -0.93
N ALA A 35 6.63 -14.72 -2.09
CA ALA A 35 6.10 -13.36 -2.22
C ALA A 35 4.58 -13.31 -1.97
N PHE A 36 3.81 -14.29 -2.47
CA PHE A 36 2.37 -14.36 -2.21
C PHE A 36 2.06 -14.66 -0.75
N VAL A 37 2.84 -15.52 -0.09
CA VAL A 37 2.65 -15.82 1.34
C VAL A 37 2.79 -14.55 2.18
N ILE A 38 3.78 -13.70 1.88
CA ILE A 38 3.98 -12.42 2.56
C ILE A 38 2.79 -11.49 2.30
N GLN A 39 2.33 -11.39 1.06
CA GLN A 39 1.17 -10.55 0.73
C GLN A 39 -0.07 -10.99 1.51
N GLY A 40 -0.36 -12.29 1.60
CA GLY A 40 -1.49 -12.79 2.39
C GLY A 40 -1.30 -12.56 3.88
N TYR A 41 -0.06 -12.62 4.39
CA TYR A 41 0.21 -12.27 5.77
C TYR A 41 -0.12 -10.81 6.06
N LEU A 42 0.21 -9.90 5.14
CA LEU A 42 -0.15 -8.48 5.25
C LEU A 42 -1.67 -8.27 5.23
N VAL A 43 -2.43 -9.07 4.49
CA VAL A 43 -3.91 -9.07 4.56
C VAL A 43 -4.39 -9.45 5.96
N ARG A 44 -3.82 -10.49 6.56
CA ARG A 44 -4.16 -10.87 7.95
C ARG A 44 -3.80 -9.78 8.95
N VAL A 45 -2.65 -9.12 8.79
CA VAL A 45 -2.25 -7.99 9.62
C VAL A 45 -3.26 -6.85 9.50
N LEU A 46 -3.68 -6.49 8.28
CA LEU A 46 -4.72 -5.47 8.07
C LEU A 46 -6.03 -5.84 8.76
N ARG A 47 -6.47 -7.10 8.61
CA ARG A 47 -7.68 -7.62 9.24
C ARG A 47 -7.61 -7.59 10.76
N GLY A 48 -6.50 -8.03 11.36
CA GLY A 48 -6.28 -8.01 12.80
C GLY A 48 -6.19 -6.58 13.35
N ALA A 49 -5.47 -5.70 12.65
CA ALA A 49 -5.37 -4.28 12.98
C ALA A 49 -6.72 -3.57 12.95
N ALA A 50 -7.53 -3.83 11.91
CA ALA A 50 -8.88 -3.31 11.78
C ALA A 50 -9.82 -3.80 12.88
N LYS A 51 -9.64 -5.04 13.35
CA LYS A 51 -10.40 -5.61 14.49
C LYS A 51 -9.88 -5.14 15.86
N GLY A 52 -8.80 -4.37 15.92
CA GLY A 52 -8.19 -3.92 17.16
C GLY A 52 -7.47 -5.03 17.94
N GLU A 53 -7.06 -6.10 17.26
CA GLU A 53 -6.32 -7.20 17.90
C GLU A 53 -4.94 -6.69 18.37
N PRO A 54 -4.51 -7.02 19.60
CA PRO A 54 -3.26 -6.48 20.18
C PRO A 54 -2.00 -7.24 19.76
N ALA A 55 -2.14 -8.43 19.18
CA ALA A 55 -1.03 -9.30 18.78
C ALA A 55 -1.02 -9.51 17.26
N ALA A 56 0.18 -9.61 16.69
CA ALA A 56 0.34 -9.93 15.28
C ALA A 56 -0.11 -11.38 14.97
N PRO A 57 -0.80 -11.62 13.85
CA PRO A 57 -1.26 -12.95 13.47
C PRO A 57 -0.10 -13.92 13.22
N SER A 58 -0.39 -15.22 13.34
CA SER A 58 0.55 -16.31 13.07
C SER A 58 0.70 -16.60 11.57
N PHE A 59 1.85 -17.17 11.20
CA PHE A 59 2.12 -17.76 9.87
C PHE A 59 1.61 -19.21 9.77
N THR A 60 0.40 -19.48 10.27
CA THR A 60 -0.28 -20.77 10.08
C THR A 60 -1.10 -20.76 8.79
N ASP A 61 -1.53 -21.93 8.31
CA ASP A 61 -2.47 -22.03 7.16
C ASP A 61 -1.94 -21.34 5.89
N TRP A 62 -0.79 -21.85 5.43
CA TRP A 62 -0.04 -21.31 4.29
C TRP A 62 -0.86 -21.29 2.99
N GLY A 63 -1.80 -22.23 2.82
CA GLY A 63 -2.71 -22.24 1.68
C GLY A 63 -3.58 -20.97 1.62
N ASP A 64 -4.17 -20.58 2.74
CA ASP A 64 -4.99 -19.37 2.83
C ASP A 64 -4.14 -18.11 2.66
N LEU A 65 -2.92 -18.08 3.19
CA LEU A 65 -1.98 -16.98 2.96
C LEU A 65 -1.65 -16.81 1.47
N ILE A 66 -1.46 -17.90 0.73
CA ILE A 66 -1.22 -17.81 -0.71
C ILE A 66 -2.45 -17.26 -1.43
N VAL A 67 -3.65 -17.76 -1.10
CA VAL A 67 -4.91 -17.30 -1.71
C VAL A 67 -5.14 -15.81 -1.44
N ASP A 68 -5.00 -15.37 -0.20
CA ASP A 68 -5.17 -13.97 0.17
C ASP A 68 -4.07 -13.09 -0.43
N GLY A 69 -2.85 -13.63 -0.57
CA GLY A 69 -1.76 -12.96 -1.27
C GLY A 69 -2.03 -12.76 -2.76
N ILE A 70 -2.59 -13.76 -3.43
CA ILE A 70 -3.00 -13.66 -4.84
C ILE A 70 -4.13 -12.63 -4.98
N LYS A 71 -5.13 -12.65 -4.10
CA LYS A 71 -6.21 -11.64 -4.10
C LYS A 71 -5.63 -10.22 -3.93
N LEU A 72 -4.75 -10.01 -2.95
CA LEU A 72 -4.11 -8.71 -2.73
C LEU A 72 -3.23 -8.30 -3.91
N PHE A 73 -2.55 -9.24 -4.56
CA PHE A 73 -1.81 -8.98 -5.80
C PHE A 73 -2.74 -8.53 -6.93
N VAL A 74 -3.90 -9.16 -7.11
CA VAL A 74 -4.90 -8.74 -8.12
C VAL A 74 -5.39 -7.32 -7.83
N VAL A 75 -5.64 -6.96 -6.58
CA VAL A 75 -5.99 -5.58 -6.19
C VAL A 75 -4.87 -4.61 -6.56
N ASN A 76 -3.63 -4.90 -6.16
CA ASN A 76 -2.46 -4.08 -6.51
C ASN A 76 -2.29 -3.95 -8.03
N LEU A 77 -2.50 -5.04 -8.78
CA LEU A 77 -2.40 -5.03 -10.23
C LEU A 77 -3.50 -4.15 -10.85
N ALA A 78 -4.75 -4.25 -10.38
CA ALA A 78 -5.84 -3.43 -10.89
C ALA A 78 -5.60 -1.92 -10.65
N TYR A 79 -5.20 -1.54 -9.43
CA TYR A 79 -4.84 -0.15 -9.11
C TYR A 79 -3.54 0.30 -9.81
N GLY A 80 -2.59 -0.62 -10.00
CA GLY A 80 -1.37 -0.37 -10.76
C GLY A 80 -1.68 -0.08 -12.24
N LEU A 81 -2.57 -0.85 -12.86
CA LEU A 81 -3.05 -0.61 -14.22
C LEU A 81 -3.83 0.71 -14.33
N LEU A 82 -4.62 1.04 -13.30
CA LEU A 82 -5.33 2.32 -13.25
C LEU A 82 -4.38 3.54 -13.33
N ILE A 83 -3.17 3.43 -12.76
CA ILE A 83 -2.13 4.47 -12.88
C ILE A 83 -1.34 4.31 -14.20
N ALA A 84 -0.94 3.08 -14.52
CA ALA A 84 -0.02 2.80 -15.62
C ALA A 84 -0.65 3.09 -16.99
N ILE A 85 -1.95 2.83 -17.18
CA ILE A 85 -2.62 3.05 -18.47
C ILE A 85 -2.63 4.54 -18.84
N PRO A 86 -3.13 5.48 -18.00
CA PRO A 86 -3.03 6.92 -18.28
C PRO A 86 -1.60 7.39 -18.51
N MET A 87 -0.64 6.92 -17.70
CA MET A 87 0.78 7.27 -17.87
C MET A 87 1.35 6.78 -19.21
N ALA A 88 1.04 5.55 -19.60
CA ALA A 88 1.49 4.97 -20.86
C ALA A 88 0.87 5.69 -22.06
N VAL A 89 -0.44 5.96 -22.02
CA VAL A 89 -1.16 6.71 -23.07
C VAL A 89 -0.60 8.12 -23.20
N PHE A 90 -0.39 8.82 -22.09
CA PHE A 90 0.19 10.17 -22.09
C PHE A 90 1.62 10.19 -22.64
N SER A 91 2.47 9.26 -22.18
CA SER A 91 3.84 9.14 -22.67
C SER A 91 3.87 8.82 -24.16
N PHE A 92 3.04 7.87 -24.60
CA PHE A 92 2.92 7.52 -26.01
C PHE A 92 2.48 8.72 -26.86
N ALA A 93 1.45 9.45 -26.42
CA ALA A 93 0.95 10.64 -27.11
C ALA A 93 1.99 11.77 -27.20
N LEU A 94 2.85 11.91 -26.20
CA LEU A 94 3.91 12.92 -26.20
C LEU A 94 5.12 12.54 -27.06
N PHE A 95 5.60 11.30 -26.97
CA PHE A 95 6.90 10.92 -27.52
C PHE A 95 6.82 10.35 -28.95
N VAL A 96 5.72 9.70 -29.33
CA VAL A 96 5.61 9.07 -30.67
C VAL A 96 5.58 10.10 -31.81
N PRO A 97 4.79 11.19 -31.77
CA PRO A 97 4.79 12.20 -32.84
C PRO A 97 6.13 12.91 -33.03
N VAL A 98 6.87 13.11 -31.93
CA VAL A 98 8.23 13.71 -31.95
C VAL A 98 9.24 12.79 -32.64
N SER A 99 9.06 11.47 -32.50
CA SER A 99 9.96 10.47 -33.07
C SER A 99 9.75 10.32 -34.59
N VAL A 100 8.50 10.32 -35.04
CA VAL A 100 8.11 10.09 -36.46
C VAL A 100 8.35 11.32 -37.35
N SER A 101 8.37 12.52 -36.79
CA SER A 101 8.60 13.77 -37.55
C SER A 101 10.07 14.12 -37.77
N SER A 102 11.01 13.36 -37.17
CA SER A 102 12.46 13.60 -37.29
C SER A 102 13.05 13.03 -38.59
N ASN A 103 12.74 13.66 -39.74
CA ASN A 103 13.32 13.33 -41.05
C ASN A 103 14.80 13.79 -41.20
N GLY A 104 15.68 13.36 -40.29
CA GLY A 104 17.13 13.55 -40.39
C GLY A 104 17.71 14.80 -39.69
N GLY A 105 16.88 15.57 -38.98
CA GLY A 105 17.33 16.58 -38.01
C GLY A 105 17.23 16.06 -36.57
N SER A 106 18.07 16.56 -35.67
CA SER A 106 17.88 16.35 -34.23
C SER A 106 16.45 16.73 -33.85
N PRO A 107 15.66 15.88 -33.17
CA PRO A 107 14.33 16.26 -32.74
C PRO A 107 14.45 17.38 -31.70
N GLN A 108 14.08 18.61 -32.06
CA GLN A 108 13.86 19.68 -31.08
C GLN A 108 12.38 19.67 -30.68
N PRO A 109 12.04 19.30 -29.43
CA PRO A 109 10.69 19.46 -28.92
C PRO A 109 10.29 20.93 -28.99
N SER A 110 9.11 21.22 -29.53
CA SER A 110 8.60 22.60 -29.49
C SER A 110 8.31 23.02 -28.04
N ALA A 111 8.38 24.32 -27.76
CA ALA A 111 8.04 24.85 -26.43
C ALA A 111 6.61 24.44 -26.00
N ALA A 112 5.68 24.31 -26.96
CA ALA A 112 4.33 23.83 -26.71
C ALA A 112 4.29 22.37 -26.19
N VAL A 113 5.09 21.47 -26.77
CA VAL A 113 5.21 20.07 -26.30
C VAL A 113 5.81 20.04 -24.88
N GLY A 114 6.79 20.90 -24.60
CA GLY A 114 7.36 21.05 -23.25
C GLY A 114 6.32 21.46 -22.21
N ILE A 115 5.46 22.44 -22.52
CA ILE A 115 4.40 22.89 -21.61
C ILE A 115 3.37 21.77 -21.37
N VAL A 116 2.93 21.07 -22.41
CA VAL A 116 1.98 19.94 -22.27
C VAL A 116 2.60 18.81 -21.45
N ALA A 117 3.88 18.51 -21.66
CA ALA A 117 4.59 17.50 -20.88
C ALA A 117 4.67 17.85 -19.39
N VAL A 118 4.97 19.11 -19.06
CA VAL A 118 5.01 19.56 -17.66
C VAL A 118 3.63 19.54 -17.03
N VAL A 119 2.63 20.17 -17.67
CA VAL A 119 1.27 20.26 -17.10
C VAL A 119 0.64 18.87 -16.99
N GLY A 120 0.69 18.07 -18.05
CA GLY A 120 0.13 16.71 -18.01
C GLY A 120 0.90 15.78 -17.08
N GLY A 121 2.23 15.94 -16.97
CA GLY A 121 3.04 15.22 -16.00
C GLY A 121 2.65 15.57 -14.55
N LEU A 122 2.41 16.85 -14.25
CA LEU A 122 1.93 17.29 -12.94
C LEU A 122 0.52 16.74 -12.64
N LEU A 123 -0.39 16.75 -13.62
CA LEU A 123 -1.73 16.19 -13.45
C LEU A 123 -1.68 14.67 -13.16
N LEU A 124 -0.83 13.93 -13.88
CA LEU A 124 -0.61 12.51 -13.64
C LEU A 124 0.05 12.24 -12.29
N LEU A 125 0.97 13.11 -11.86
CA LEU A 125 1.59 13.02 -10.54
C LEU A 125 0.54 13.20 -9.44
N VAL A 126 -0.32 14.22 -9.54
CA VAL A 126 -1.43 14.42 -8.60
C VAL A 126 -2.38 13.23 -8.61
N PHE A 127 -2.72 12.71 -9.79
CA PHE A 127 -3.55 11.52 -9.92
C PHE A 127 -2.90 10.29 -9.25
N ALA A 128 -1.62 10.04 -9.48
CA ALA A 128 -0.89 8.93 -8.86
C ALA A 128 -0.82 9.07 -7.34
N LEU A 129 -0.64 10.29 -6.82
CA LEU A 129 -0.67 10.56 -5.37
C LEU A 129 -2.06 10.31 -4.77
N LEU A 130 -3.13 10.68 -5.46
CA LEU A 130 -4.50 10.38 -5.03
C LEU A 130 -4.73 8.87 -4.97
N VAL A 131 -4.31 8.12 -6.00
CA VAL A 131 -4.43 6.66 -5.98
C VAL A 131 -3.58 6.06 -4.85
N ALA A 132 -2.35 6.54 -4.64
CA ALA A 132 -1.48 6.09 -3.55
C ALA A 132 -2.07 6.38 -2.16
N TYR A 133 -2.86 7.44 -2.02
CA TYR A 133 -3.59 7.75 -0.78
C TYR A 133 -4.79 6.82 -0.57
N VAL A 134 -5.50 6.45 -1.64
CA VAL A 134 -6.70 5.61 -1.61
C VAL A 134 -6.36 4.11 -1.48
N LEU A 135 -5.21 3.69 -1.99
CA LEU A 135 -4.81 2.29 -2.08
C LEU A 135 -4.75 1.56 -0.71
N PRO A 136 -4.17 2.13 0.37
CA PRO A 136 -4.17 1.46 1.67
C PRO A 136 -5.57 1.28 2.27
N ALA A 137 -6.48 2.23 2.03
CA ALA A 137 -7.89 2.11 2.41
C ALA A 137 -8.59 1.00 1.62
N ALA A 138 -8.33 0.88 0.32
CA ALA A 138 -8.84 -0.22 -0.52
C ALA A 138 -8.35 -1.59 -0.02
N MET A 139 -7.05 -1.71 0.31
CA MET A 139 -6.47 -2.93 0.87
C MET A 139 -7.09 -3.30 2.22
N THR A 140 -7.36 -2.30 3.07
CA THR A 140 -7.98 -2.51 4.37
C THR A 140 -9.43 -2.98 4.22
N ASN A 141 -10.23 -2.33 3.37
CA ASN A 141 -11.62 -2.73 3.15
C ASN A 141 -11.72 -4.14 2.57
N PHE A 142 -10.84 -4.48 1.62
CA PHE A 142 -10.66 -5.85 1.13
C PHE A 142 -10.34 -6.84 2.26
N ALA A 143 -9.38 -6.50 3.13
CA ALA A 143 -8.98 -7.38 4.22
C ALA A 143 -10.10 -7.60 5.25
N VAL A 144 -10.93 -6.58 5.50
CA VAL A 144 -12.05 -6.63 6.45
C VAL A 144 -13.25 -7.39 5.88
N GLU A 145 -13.65 -7.09 4.65
CA GLU A 145 -14.83 -7.71 4.01
C GLU A 145 -14.53 -9.07 3.36
N ASP A 146 -13.26 -9.45 3.24
CA ASP A 146 -12.78 -10.70 2.62
C ASP A 146 -13.29 -10.91 1.17
N SER A 147 -13.61 -9.82 0.47
CA SER A 147 -14.14 -9.84 -0.89
C SER A 147 -13.34 -8.93 -1.80
N LEU A 148 -12.94 -9.43 -2.99
CA LEU A 148 -12.20 -8.63 -3.97
C LEU A 148 -12.98 -7.39 -4.42
N GLY A 149 -14.32 -7.48 -4.48
CA GLY A 149 -15.19 -6.37 -4.85
C GLY A 149 -15.12 -5.21 -3.85
N ALA A 150 -14.94 -5.50 -2.57
CA ALA A 150 -14.80 -4.48 -1.52
C ALA A 150 -13.58 -3.57 -1.71
N ALA A 151 -12.54 -4.05 -2.40
CA ALA A 151 -11.37 -3.25 -2.76
C ALA A 151 -11.69 -2.13 -3.77
N PHE A 152 -12.84 -2.21 -4.46
CA PHE A 152 -13.25 -1.27 -5.49
C PHE A 152 -14.54 -0.52 -5.12
N ASP A 153 -15.04 -0.68 -3.88
CA ASP A 153 -16.17 0.11 -3.40
C ASP A 153 -15.71 1.53 -3.08
N PHE A 154 -15.70 2.37 -4.12
CA PHE A 154 -15.31 3.78 -4.02
C PHE A 154 -16.10 4.55 -2.97
N SER A 155 -17.37 4.19 -2.72
CA SER A 155 -18.20 4.92 -1.77
C SER A 155 -17.71 4.71 -0.33
N THR A 156 -17.45 3.45 0.03
CA THR A 156 -16.93 3.07 1.34
C THR A 156 -15.49 3.55 1.52
N ILE A 157 -14.65 3.37 0.50
CA ILE A 157 -13.24 3.77 0.54
C ILE A 157 -13.10 5.28 0.69
N TRP A 158 -13.82 6.08 -0.12
CA TRP A 158 -13.78 7.54 -0.02
C TRP A 158 -14.34 8.03 1.32
N SER A 159 -15.36 7.35 1.85
CA SER A 159 -15.96 7.70 3.13
C SER A 159 -14.99 7.54 4.30
N GLY A 160 -14.14 6.50 4.30
CA GLY A 160 -13.11 6.31 5.32
C GLY A 160 -11.82 7.09 5.05
N ALA A 161 -11.44 7.27 3.78
CA ALA A 161 -10.25 8.02 3.41
C ALA A 161 -10.36 9.53 3.68
N THR A 162 -11.58 10.06 3.82
CA THR A 162 -11.83 11.48 4.12
C THR A 162 -11.78 11.81 5.62
N THR A 163 -11.53 10.81 6.47
CA THR A 163 -11.57 10.97 7.92
C THR A 163 -10.18 11.32 8.49
N SER A 164 -10.13 12.15 9.54
CA SER A 164 -8.88 12.64 10.16
C SER A 164 -8.01 11.50 10.68
N GLU A 165 -8.63 10.46 11.22
CA GLU A 165 -7.98 9.30 11.83
C GLU A 165 -7.22 8.49 10.77
N TYR A 166 -7.81 8.34 9.58
CA TYR A 166 -7.12 7.73 8.43
C TYR A 166 -5.95 8.57 7.96
N PHE A 167 -6.13 9.89 7.85
CA PHE A 167 -5.06 10.79 7.45
C PHE A 167 -3.86 10.70 8.41
N VAL A 168 -4.11 10.70 9.72
CA VAL A 168 -3.07 10.52 10.74
C VAL A 168 -2.40 9.16 10.59
N GLY A 169 -3.17 8.07 10.46
CA GLY A 169 -2.63 6.72 10.24
C GLY A 169 -1.73 6.64 9.00
N TRP A 170 -2.15 7.28 7.90
CA TRP A 170 -1.41 7.33 6.64
C TRP A 170 -0.10 8.12 6.75
N VAL A 171 -0.14 9.32 7.37
CA VAL A 171 1.06 10.13 7.62
C VAL A 171 2.05 9.39 8.52
N LEU A 172 1.58 8.76 9.60
CA LEU A 172 2.43 7.98 10.48
C LEU A 172 3.08 6.79 9.77
N ALA A 173 2.34 6.10 8.90
CA ALA A 173 2.88 5.01 8.10
C ALA A 173 3.96 5.49 7.11
N ILE A 174 3.83 6.70 6.54
CA ILE A 174 4.88 7.32 5.73
C ILE A 174 6.11 7.62 6.58
N VAL A 175 5.93 8.24 7.75
CA VAL A 175 7.05 8.56 8.65
C VAL A 175 7.80 7.29 9.05
N VAL A 176 7.07 6.25 9.47
CA VAL A 176 7.65 4.95 9.83
C VAL A 176 8.31 4.29 8.61
N GLY A 177 7.68 4.35 7.43
CA GLY A 177 8.21 3.81 6.18
C GLY A 177 9.50 4.50 5.74
N VAL A 178 9.58 5.82 5.84
CA VAL A 178 10.79 6.59 5.48
C VAL A 178 11.91 6.35 6.49
N VAL A 179 11.64 6.51 7.78
CA VAL A 179 12.65 6.31 8.83
C VAL A 179 13.12 4.86 8.84
N GLY A 180 12.19 3.92 8.84
CA GLY A 180 12.45 2.49 8.81
C GLY A 180 13.13 2.03 7.52
N GLY A 181 12.77 2.62 6.38
CA GLY A 181 13.40 2.36 5.09
C GLY A 181 14.84 2.86 5.02
N LEU A 182 15.13 4.03 5.57
CA LEU A 182 16.50 4.57 5.67
C LEU A 182 17.37 3.68 6.57
N VAL A 183 16.85 3.31 7.74
CA VAL A 183 17.53 2.40 8.68
C VAL A 183 17.73 1.02 8.04
N GLY A 184 16.68 0.44 7.47
CA GLY A 184 16.72 -0.86 6.79
C GLY A 184 17.67 -0.88 5.59
N SER A 185 17.73 0.20 4.80
CA SER A 185 18.68 0.35 3.70
C SER A 185 20.13 0.44 4.18
N ALA A 186 20.39 1.21 5.24
CA ALA A 186 21.72 1.28 5.84
C ALA A 186 22.18 -0.08 6.42
N LEU A 187 21.26 -0.84 7.02
CA LEU A 187 21.50 -2.17 7.59
C LEU A 187 21.45 -3.32 6.57
N SER A 188 20.93 -3.08 5.36
CA SER A 188 20.84 -4.08 4.28
C SER A 188 22.23 -4.57 3.85
N VAL A 189 23.24 -3.70 3.98
CA VAL A 189 24.66 -4.02 3.80
C VAL A 189 25.13 -5.19 4.68
N VAL A 190 24.45 -5.45 5.81
CA VAL A 190 24.83 -6.48 6.80
C VAL A 190 23.89 -7.69 6.78
N LEU A 191 23.05 -7.88 5.74
CA LEU A 191 21.98 -8.89 5.67
C LEU A 191 20.86 -8.76 6.73
N VAL A 192 21.05 -7.98 7.79
CA VAL A 192 20.06 -7.72 8.85
C VAL A 192 18.96 -6.76 8.37
N GLY A 193 19.26 -5.89 7.40
CA GLY A 193 18.31 -4.88 6.90
C GLY A 193 17.00 -5.46 6.34
N ILE A 194 17.00 -6.68 5.79
CA ILE A 194 15.78 -7.31 5.25
C ILE A 194 14.75 -7.59 6.35
N PHE A 195 15.19 -7.98 7.55
CA PHE A 195 14.32 -8.20 8.70
C PHE A 195 13.73 -6.88 9.22
N VAL A 196 14.53 -5.80 9.17
CA VAL A 196 14.08 -4.45 9.54
C VAL A 196 13.04 -3.95 8.54
N LEU A 197 13.26 -4.14 7.23
CA LEU A 197 12.30 -3.75 6.20
C LEU A 197 10.97 -4.50 6.35
N PHE A 198 11.01 -5.80 6.63
CA PHE A 198 9.80 -6.59 6.90
C PHE A 198 9.07 -6.08 8.16
N TYR A 199 9.79 -5.83 9.25
CA TYR A 199 9.20 -5.27 10.47
C TYR A 199 8.50 -3.94 10.19
N VAL A 200 9.17 -3.01 9.48
CA VAL A 200 8.62 -1.71 9.09
C VAL A 200 7.37 -1.87 8.24
N GLN A 201 7.37 -2.83 7.30
CA GLN A 201 6.22 -3.12 6.46
C GLN A 201 5.00 -3.56 7.28
N VAL A 202 5.17 -4.46 8.26
CA VAL A 202 4.09 -4.90 9.14
C VAL A 202 3.52 -3.74 9.97
N VAL A 203 4.39 -2.89 10.53
CA VAL A 203 3.98 -1.71 11.32
C VAL A 203 3.16 -0.73 10.46
N SER A 204 3.60 -0.45 9.23
CA SER A 204 2.88 0.43 8.32
C SER A 204 1.48 -0.10 7.96
N TYR A 205 1.37 -1.41 7.69
CA TYR A 205 0.08 -2.04 7.39
C TYR A 205 -0.86 -2.02 8.60
N TYR A 206 -0.34 -2.22 9.81
CA TYR A 206 -1.14 -2.06 11.04
C TYR A 206 -1.70 -0.64 11.18
N LEU A 207 -0.87 0.38 10.94
CA LEU A 207 -1.29 1.79 11.01
C LEU A 207 -2.40 2.11 9.99
N PHE A 208 -2.28 1.60 8.76
CA PHE A 208 -3.32 1.76 7.74
C PHE A 208 -4.63 1.10 8.15
N GLY A 209 -4.59 -0.14 8.63
CA GLY A 209 -5.77 -0.89 9.02
C GLY A 209 -6.53 -0.25 10.18
N ARG A 210 -5.81 0.16 11.22
CA ARG A 210 -6.41 0.77 12.41
C ARG A 210 -6.97 2.17 12.13
N GLY A 211 -6.21 3.02 11.43
CA GLY A 211 -6.63 4.38 11.11
C GLY A 211 -7.90 4.43 10.23
N PHE A 212 -8.01 3.53 9.25
CA PHE A 212 -9.20 3.45 8.39
C PHE A 212 -10.45 3.03 9.17
N THR A 213 -10.33 2.05 10.06
CA THR A 213 -11.48 1.47 10.76
C THR A 213 -11.99 2.38 11.87
N GLU A 214 -11.09 3.03 12.63
CA GLU A 214 -11.45 4.05 13.61
C GLU A 214 -12.21 5.21 12.93
N GLY A 215 -11.70 5.71 11.80
CA GLY A 215 -12.34 6.80 11.06
C GLY A 215 -13.73 6.46 10.49
N LEU A 216 -13.91 5.26 9.95
CA LEU A 216 -15.24 4.80 9.51
C LEU A 216 -16.23 4.68 10.68
N SER A 217 -15.77 4.22 11.84
CA SER A 217 -16.62 4.03 13.02
C SER A 217 -17.12 5.36 13.59
N GLU A 218 -16.27 6.39 13.62
CA GLU A 218 -16.63 7.74 14.10
C GLU A 218 -17.66 8.39 13.20
N LYS A 219 -17.45 8.34 11.88
CA LYS A 219 -18.39 8.89 10.90
C LYS A 219 -19.77 8.22 10.95
N ARG A 220 -19.82 6.90 11.17
CA ARG A 220 -21.09 6.17 11.37
C ARG A 220 -21.80 6.58 12.65
N ARG A 221 -21.08 6.83 13.75
CA ARG A 221 -21.66 7.33 15.00
C ARG A 221 -22.22 8.75 14.85
N ALA A 222 -21.45 9.66 14.23
CA ALA A 222 -21.91 11.02 13.98
C ALA A 222 -23.18 11.07 13.09
N ALA A 223 -23.25 10.20 12.07
CA ALA A 223 -24.44 10.07 11.23
C ALA A 223 -25.66 9.51 11.99
N ALA A 224 -25.45 8.61 12.96
CA ALA A 224 -26.53 8.08 13.80
C ALA A 224 -27.05 9.14 14.78
N GLU A 225 -26.16 9.96 15.36
CA GLU A 225 -26.52 11.04 16.31
C GLU A 225 -27.25 12.21 15.64
N THR A 226 -27.00 12.46 14.35
CA THR A 226 -27.69 13.52 13.59
C THR A 226 -29.11 13.14 13.15
N ASN A 227 -29.45 11.84 13.20
CA ASN A 227 -30.76 11.30 12.83
C ASN A 227 -31.69 11.06 14.04
N VAL A 228 -31.28 11.50 15.23
CA VAL A 228 -32.05 11.48 16.50
C VAL A 228 -32.40 12.90 16.89
#